data_AF-A0A947KL82-F1
#
_entry.id   AF-A0A947KL82-F1
#
_cell.length_a   1.000
_cell.length_b   1.000
_cell.length_c   1.000
_cell.angle_alpha   90.00
_cell.angle_beta   90.00
_cell.angle_gamma   90.00
#
_symmetry.space_group_name_H-M   'P 1'
#
loop_
_entity.id
_entity.type
_entity.pdbx_description
1 polymer ?
#
loop_
_entity_poly.entity_id
_entity_poly.type
_entity_poly.pdbx_seq_one_letter_code
_entity_poly.pdbx_strand_id
1 'polypeptide(L)'
;MQLNLLVFSSLMVVVCFPASLKASQGHVRLNDPIYLFIDRMATGGLLPGLLNDTKPYTRDKIAGQLAILNGKRNDLSGIDRTILDEYIADYRLELSPRKNHFQAGDQNNTFFFFRSFNNIKNGLGDIFQYTDNREKQHVFVHESDNENIWIDWEEMLRVESKNGLYRPVTQDAIRFSAQLGDNFFVYFDGYRFVQFNMNSYTELTKEYKGGYSQEPSAETISFRSFDYSNAYIQISGKYGQFELGTEPLLWGNSPNSMILSDNVTPFPFFSWQKDFRCAQFSFFHGSLLPKEFEWDTTSGEKTYTKKYMVGHRWDLAITKQLNFSFTELYIYGNRDMELMYLVPPVILWPTQHNLMDRDNATMALEFEYFPWKGSKLYGTLYLDEFTTTQIFNDYWANKQGLQLGLHYAPLKLPTDFRIEFSAVHPWTYTHKFFYSSYTHNGADLGFYAGPNSRVWFFENQWWLSRRLYAKLQYRYLKHGDDFLDENDLDYYPAGGNSNQNYNERDETLDEKTTWLMGDITATSEYSLWLTYRWRKEIVFDWGLKIQEIQGNVDRYFSFQIRFDY
;
A
#
# COMPACT_ATOMS: atom_id res chain seq x y z
N MET A 1 -7.17 64.12 -15.65
CA MET A 1 -5.84 63.47 -15.51
C MET A 1 -5.93 62.15 -16.27
N GLN A 2 -5.74 62.21 -17.59
CA GLN A 2 -4.59 61.63 -18.30
C GLN A 2 -4.39 60.11 -18.11
N LEU A 3 -4.81 59.39 -19.16
CA LEU A 3 -4.18 58.24 -19.82
C LEU A 3 -3.38 57.22 -18.99
N ASN A 4 -3.73 55.94 -19.13
CA ASN A 4 -3.08 55.09 -20.14
C ASN A 4 -3.85 53.77 -20.39
N LEU A 5 -4.23 53.58 -21.65
CA LEU A 5 -4.40 52.27 -22.29
C LEU A 5 -3.03 51.58 -22.35
N LEU A 6 -2.98 50.25 -22.30
CA LEU A 6 -2.22 49.42 -23.26
C LEU A 6 -2.54 47.91 -23.09
N VAL A 7 -3.07 47.34 -24.17
CA VAL A 7 -2.84 45.99 -24.71
C VAL A 7 -3.41 44.79 -23.94
N PHE A 8 -4.67 44.46 -24.24
CA PHE A 8 -5.10 43.06 -24.28
C PHE A 8 -4.67 42.48 -25.64
N SER A 9 -3.46 41.93 -25.69
CA SER A 9 -3.06 41.03 -26.76
C SER A 9 -3.77 39.69 -26.53
N SER A 10 -4.70 39.39 -27.43
CA SER A 10 -5.30 38.09 -27.73
C SER A 10 -4.45 36.90 -27.28
N LEU A 11 -4.79 36.35 -26.11
CA LEU A 11 -4.37 35.01 -25.71
C LEU A 11 -5.18 34.05 -26.57
N MET A 12 -4.58 33.58 -27.67
CA MET A 12 -5.07 32.41 -28.38
C MET A 12 -4.97 31.24 -27.38
N VAL A 13 -6.06 30.97 -26.68
CA VAL A 13 -6.25 29.71 -25.98
C VAL A 13 -6.30 28.66 -27.06
N VAL A 14 -5.15 28.06 -27.34
CA VAL A 14 -5.13 26.76 -28.01
C VAL A 14 -5.79 25.81 -27.03
N VAL A 15 -7.11 25.65 -27.18
CA VAL A 15 -7.83 24.51 -26.62
C VAL A 15 -7.33 23.31 -27.39
N CYS A 16 -6.17 22.79 -26.97
CA CYS A 16 -5.88 21.39 -27.20
C CYS A 16 -6.94 20.63 -26.43
N PHE A 17 -8.01 20.22 -27.11
CA PHE A 17 -8.85 19.15 -26.62
C PHE A 17 -7.90 17.98 -26.34
N PRO A 18 -7.74 17.51 -25.09
CA PRO A 18 -7.17 16.20 -24.91
C PRO A 18 -8.08 15.27 -25.71
N ALA A 19 -7.52 14.58 -26.70
CA ALA A 19 -8.18 13.41 -27.24
C ALA A 19 -8.60 12.59 -26.03
N SER A 20 -9.90 12.34 -25.89
CA SER A 20 -10.43 11.46 -24.87
C SER A 20 -9.76 10.10 -25.09
N LEU A 21 -8.69 9.85 -24.34
CA LEU A 21 -8.17 8.50 -24.20
C LEU A 21 -9.30 7.71 -23.56
N LYS A 22 -9.64 6.55 -24.13
CA LYS A 22 -10.43 5.56 -23.41
C LYS A 22 -9.58 5.20 -22.20
N ALA A 23 -10.05 5.63 -21.05
CA ALA A 23 -9.29 5.65 -19.82
C ALA A 23 -9.69 4.39 -19.04
N SER A 24 -8.73 3.51 -18.76
CA SER A 24 -8.97 2.33 -17.94
C SER A 24 -8.67 2.70 -16.49
N GLN A 25 -9.74 2.70 -15.71
CA GLN A 25 -9.75 3.31 -14.38
C GLN A 25 -9.35 2.34 -13.27
N GLY A 26 -8.98 1.11 -13.65
CA GLY A 26 -8.62 0.06 -12.70
C GLY A 26 -7.39 0.41 -11.86
N HIS A 27 -7.40 -0.03 -10.62
CA HIS A 27 -6.31 0.09 -9.66
C HIS A 27 -5.11 -0.78 -10.05
N VAL A 28 -3.92 -0.24 -9.82
CA VAL A 28 -2.65 -0.95 -9.89
C VAL A 28 -2.33 -1.50 -8.51
N ARG A 29 -2.17 -2.82 -8.41
CA ARG A 29 -1.89 -3.53 -7.14
C ARG A 29 -0.69 -2.94 -6.41
N LEU A 30 -0.79 -2.75 -5.09
CA LEU A 30 0.24 -2.11 -4.26
C LEU A 30 1.63 -2.78 -4.33
N ASN A 31 1.69 -4.07 -4.68
CA ASN A 31 2.93 -4.83 -4.85
C ASN A 31 3.53 -4.78 -6.27
N ASP A 32 2.92 -4.05 -7.21
CA ASP A 32 3.41 -3.96 -8.58
C ASP A 32 4.75 -3.18 -8.64
N PRO A 33 5.79 -3.72 -9.31
CA PRO A 33 7.10 -3.06 -9.39
C PRO A 33 7.07 -1.70 -10.11
N ILE A 34 5.99 -1.35 -10.81
CA ILE A 34 5.86 -0.05 -11.47
C ILE A 34 5.89 1.11 -10.48
N TYR A 35 5.41 0.93 -9.25
CA TYR A 35 5.50 1.96 -8.21
C TYR A 35 6.97 2.33 -7.92
N LEU A 36 7.86 1.34 -7.87
CA LEU A 36 9.30 1.56 -7.69
C LEU A 36 9.90 2.31 -8.88
N PHE A 37 9.52 1.92 -10.10
CA PHE A 37 9.99 2.59 -11.31
C PHE A 37 9.54 4.05 -11.37
N ILE A 38 8.27 4.34 -11.07
CA ILE A 38 7.73 5.70 -11.06
C ILE A 38 8.39 6.55 -9.96
N ASP A 39 8.57 6.01 -8.75
CA ASP A 39 9.25 6.73 -7.65
C ASP A 39 10.72 7.05 -7.99
N ARG A 40 11.43 6.10 -8.63
CA ARG A 40 12.78 6.32 -9.18
C ARG A 40 12.79 7.45 -10.21
N MET A 41 11.85 7.46 -11.15
CA MET A 41 11.77 8.48 -12.20
C MET A 41 11.39 9.86 -11.65
N ALA A 42 10.50 9.92 -10.64
CA ALA A 42 10.17 11.14 -9.92
C ALA A 42 11.39 11.70 -9.18
N THR A 43 12.07 10.84 -8.41
CA THR A 43 13.32 11.17 -7.68
C THR A 43 14.43 11.65 -8.63
N GLY A 44 14.54 11.04 -9.81
CA GLY A 44 15.45 11.47 -10.88
C GLY A 44 15.12 12.84 -11.48
N GLY A 45 13.96 13.43 -11.16
CA GLY A 45 13.51 14.72 -11.66
C GLY A 45 12.81 14.68 -13.02
N LEU A 46 12.34 13.49 -13.45
CA LEU A 46 11.63 13.34 -14.73
C LEU A 46 10.12 13.53 -14.60
N LEU A 47 9.56 13.41 -13.39
CA LEU A 47 8.15 13.60 -13.07
C LEU A 47 7.97 14.68 -11.97
N PRO A 48 8.32 15.95 -12.24
CA PRO A 48 8.27 17.00 -11.22
C PRO A 48 6.84 17.33 -10.78
N GLY A 49 6.61 17.47 -9.48
CA GLY A 49 5.30 17.75 -8.90
C GLY A 49 4.31 16.59 -8.98
N LEU A 50 4.79 15.36 -9.18
CA LEU A 50 3.96 14.17 -9.06
C LEU A 50 3.49 14.03 -7.60
N LEU A 51 2.18 13.84 -7.40
CA LEU A 51 1.59 13.49 -6.11
C LEU A 51 1.39 11.97 -6.06
N ASN A 52 2.29 11.28 -5.37
CA ASN A 52 2.47 9.83 -5.38
C ASN A 52 2.12 9.14 -4.05
N ASP A 53 1.63 9.88 -3.06
CA ASP A 53 1.50 9.39 -1.69
C ASP A 53 0.10 8.86 -1.34
N THR A 54 -0.86 8.96 -2.27
CA THR A 54 -2.19 8.33 -2.17
C THR A 54 -2.28 7.16 -3.15
N LYS A 55 -2.41 5.94 -2.62
CA LYS A 55 -2.47 4.68 -3.38
C LYS A 55 -3.71 3.84 -3.00
N PRO A 56 -4.20 2.98 -3.90
CA PRO A 56 -3.62 2.62 -5.22
C PRO A 56 -3.75 3.73 -6.28
N TYR A 57 -2.90 3.68 -7.31
CA TYR A 57 -3.09 4.48 -8.52
C TYR A 57 -4.00 3.78 -9.50
N THR A 58 -4.75 4.56 -10.26
CA THR A 58 -5.40 4.06 -11.47
C THR A 58 -4.37 3.80 -12.57
N ARG A 59 -4.71 2.87 -13.47
CA ARG A 59 -3.89 2.56 -14.65
C ARG A 59 -3.71 3.79 -15.54
N ASP A 60 -4.73 4.63 -15.65
CA ASP A 60 -4.66 5.92 -16.37
C ASP A 60 -3.60 6.87 -15.78
N LYS A 61 -3.55 6.99 -14.45
CA LYS A 61 -2.56 7.84 -13.78
C LYS A 61 -1.14 7.37 -14.12
N ILE A 62 -0.91 6.06 -14.10
CA ILE A 62 0.36 5.45 -14.51
C ILE A 62 0.65 5.69 -15.99
N ALA A 63 -0.30 5.39 -16.89
CA ALA A 63 -0.14 5.58 -18.32
C ALA A 63 0.23 7.04 -18.67
N GLY A 64 -0.40 8.00 -18.00
CA GLY A 64 -0.04 9.43 -18.12
C GLY A 64 1.42 9.71 -17.77
N GLN A 65 1.95 9.09 -16.71
CA GLN A 65 3.37 9.21 -16.36
C GLN A 65 4.28 8.52 -17.38
N LEU A 66 3.93 7.31 -17.82
CA LEU A 66 4.68 6.57 -18.84
C LEU A 66 4.77 7.37 -20.15
N ALA A 67 3.70 8.05 -20.55
CA ALA A 67 3.70 8.93 -21.73
C ALA A 67 4.67 10.11 -21.59
N ILE A 68 4.73 10.74 -20.41
CA ILE A 68 5.71 11.81 -20.11
C ILE A 68 7.14 11.28 -20.20
N LEU A 69 7.40 10.10 -19.62
CA LEU A 69 8.72 9.45 -19.67
C LEU A 69 9.11 9.06 -21.09
N ASN A 70 8.15 8.59 -21.90
CA ASN A 70 8.34 8.30 -23.32
C ASN A 70 8.70 9.55 -24.14
N GLY A 71 8.31 10.75 -23.70
CA GLY A 71 8.78 12.01 -24.27
C GLY A 71 10.21 12.39 -23.85
N LYS A 72 10.73 11.82 -22.74
CA LYS A 72 12.03 12.13 -22.13
C LYS A 72 13.03 10.97 -22.19
N ARG A 73 12.84 10.02 -23.11
CA ARG A 73 13.64 8.77 -23.15
C ARG A 73 15.14 8.97 -23.28
N ASN A 74 15.56 10.09 -23.87
CA ASN A 74 16.98 10.41 -24.03
C ASN A 74 17.66 10.69 -22.68
N ASP A 75 16.89 11.02 -21.64
CA ASP A 75 17.38 11.26 -20.27
C ASP A 75 17.49 9.95 -19.47
N LEU A 76 16.96 8.84 -19.99
CA LEU A 76 16.95 7.54 -19.33
C LEU A 76 18.20 6.71 -19.64
N SER A 77 18.65 5.92 -18.66
CA SER A 77 19.67 4.89 -18.88
C SER A 77 19.19 3.86 -19.91
N GLY A 78 20.12 3.08 -20.48
CA GLY A 78 19.77 2.02 -21.43
C GLY A 78 18.80 1.00 -20.81
N ILE A 79 19.00 0.66 -19.53
CA ILE A 79 18.16 -0.29 -18.81
C ILE A 79 16.78 0.32 -18.52
N ASP A 80 16.73 1.56 -18.03
CA ASP A 80 15.46 2.25 -17.74
C ASP A 80 14.60 2.40 -19.01
N ARG A 81 15.21 2.62 -20.18
CA ARG A 81 14.48 2.61 -21.47
C ARG A 81 13.85 1.26 -21.77
N THR A 82 14.59 0.17 -21.57
CA THR A 82 14.04 -1.17 -21.81
C THR A 82 12.94 -1.55 -20.81
N ILE A 83 13.03 -1.07 -19.56
CA ILE A 83 11.96 -1.24 -18.57
C ILE A 83 10.73 -0.41 -18.97
N LEU A 84 10.94 0.83 -19.42
CA LEU A 84 9.88 1.69 -19.93
C LEU A 84 9.16 1.06 -21.13
N ASP A 85 9.86 0.40 -22.05
CA ASP A 85 9.24 -0.30 -23.19
C ASP A 85 8.31 -1.44 -22.76
N GLU A 86 8.70 -2.21 -21.74
CA GLU A 86 7.84 -3.25 -21.18
C GLU A 86 6.56 -2.67 -20.57
N TYR A 87 6.69 -1.57 -19.81
CA TYR A 87 5.51 -0.92 -19.24
C TYR A 87 4.63 -0.24 -20.30
N ILE A 88 5.20 0.37 -21.35
CA ILE A 88 4.39 0.90 -22.44
C ILE A 88 3.58 -0.20 -23.12
N ALA A 89 4.12 -1.42 -23.21
CA ALA A 89 3.39 -2.57 -23.73
C ALA A 89 2.25 -3.02 -22.79
N ASP A 90 2.48 -3.06 -21.47
CA ASP A 90 1.48 -3.44 -20.47
C ASP A 90 0.35 -2.43 -20.27
N TYR A 91 0.57 -1.19 -20.69
CA TYR A 91 -0.39 -0.09 -20.65
C TYR A 91 -0.85 0.30 -22.06
N ARG A 92 -0.80 -0.65 -23.03
CA ARG A 92 -1.25 -0.42 -24.41
C ARG A 92 -2.72 0.01 -24.44
N LEU A 93 -3.58 -0.59 -23.62
CA LEU A 93 -5.00 -0.24 -23.59
C LEU A 93 -5.20 1.27 -23.42
N GLU A 94 -4.47 1.89 -22.49
CA GLU A 94 -4.55 3.31 -22.19
C GLU A 94 -3.75 4.17 -23.19
N LEU A 95 -2.57 3.72 -23.61
CA LEU A 95 -1.64 4.48 -24.44
C LEU A 95 -1.90 4.37 -25.95
N SER A 96 -2.62 3.33 -26.39
CA SER A 96 -2.86 2.99 -27.79
C SER A 96 -4.21 2.26 -27.97
N PRO A 97 -5.34 2.87 -27.56
CA PRO A 97 -6.67 2.23 -27.48
C PRO A 97 -7.27 1.79 -28.84
N ARG A 98 -6.62 2.10 -29.96
CA ARG A 98 -7.03 1.66 -31.31
C ARG A 98 -6.42 0.33 -31.74
N LYS A 99 -5.45 -0.17 -30.98
CA LYS A 99 -4.84 -1.48 -31.22
C LYS A 99 -5.51 -2.46 -30.27
N ASN A 100 -5.99 -3.59 -30.76
CA ASN A 100 -6.54 -4.64 -29.92
C ASN A 100 -5.42 -5.37 -29.15
N HIS A 101 -5.80 -6.02 -28.06
CA HIS A 101 -4.97 -7.00 -27.38
C HIS A 101 -4.48 -8.07 -28.35
N PHE A 102 -3.19 -8.43 -28.27
CA PHE A 102 -2.56 -9.32 -29.25
C PHE A 102 -3.18 -10.73 -29.27
N GLN A 103 -3.71 -11.23 -28.14
CA GLN A 103 -4.40 -12.53 -28.08
C GLN A 103 -5.77 -12.52 -28.75
N ALA A 104 -6.48 -11.39 -28.74
CA ALA A 104 -7.78 -11.25 -29.39
C ALA A 104 -7.60 -11.25 -30.93
N GLY A 105 -6.54 -10.60 -31.41
CA GLY A 105 -6.21 -10.46 -32.82
C GLY A 105 -7.07 -9.41 -33.53
N ASP A 106 -6.70 -9.08 -34.77
CA ASP A 106 -7.30 -7.94 -35.49
C ASP A 106 -8.76 -8.17 -35.94
N GLN A 107 -9.21 -9.43 -36.00
CA GLN A 107 -10.55 -9.81 -36.49
C GLN A 107 -11.52 -10.26 -35.39
N ASN A 108 -11.00 -10.73 -34.25
CA ASN A 108 -11.80 -11.22 -33.14
C ASN A 108 -11.55 -10.32 -31.94
N ASN A 109 -12.56 -9.60 -31.50
CA ASN A 109 -12.50 -8.77 -30.30
C ASN A 109 -12.44 -9.59 -28.99
N THR A 110 -12.22 -10.91 -29.06
CA THR A 110 -12.29 -11.80 -27.90
C THR A 110 -11.30 -12.97 -28.03
N PHE A 111 -10.58 -13.24 -26.95
CA PHE A 111 -9.83 -14.46 -26.72
C PHE A 111 -10.29 -15.13 -25.43
N PHE A 112 -10.35 -16.46 -25.45
CA PHE A 112 -10.58 -17.26 -24.26
C PHE A 112 -9.69 -18.50 -24.32
N PHE A 113 -8.83 -18.67 -23.33
CA PHE A 113 -7.81 -19.71 -23.27
C PHE A 113 -8.41 -21.11 -23.38
N PHE A 114 -9.48 -21.40 -22.64
CA PHE A 114 -10.13 -22.72 -22.63
C PHE A 114 -11.17 -22.93 -23.74
N ARG A 115 -11.27 -22.02 -24.73
CA ARG A 115 -12.26 -22.13 -25.83
C ARG A 115 -12.00 -23.31 -26.75
N SER A 116 -10.73 -23.67 -26.97
CA SER A 116 -10.35 -24.77 -27.86
C SER A 116 -8.99 -25.35 -27.48
N PHE A 117 -8.71 -26.59 -27.88
CA PHE A 117 -7.39 -27.19 -27.70
C PHE A 117 -6.27 -26.39 -28.37
N ASN A 118 -6.55 -25.74 -29.51
CA ASN A 118 -5.58 -24.88 -30.19
C ASN A 118 -5.25 -23.63 -29.36
N ASN A 119 -6.25 -23.02 -28.70
CA ASN A 119 -6.01 -21.86 -27.82
C ASN A 119 -5.14 -22.26 -26.63
N ILE A 120 -5.43 -23.40 -25.99
CA ILE A 120 -4.61 -23.94 -24.90
C ILE A 120 -3.19 -24.21 -25.39
N LYS A 121 -3.03 -24.91 -26.52
CA LYS A 121 -1.72 -25.24 -27.08
C LYS A 121 -0.90 -23.99 -27.43
N ASN A 122 -1.52 -23.00 -28.07
CA ASN A 122 -0.86 -21.76 -28.45
C ASN A 122 -0.52 -20.91 -27.22
N GLY A 123 -1.48 -20.70 -26.30
CA GLY A 123 -1.24 -19.94 -25.07
C GLY A 123 -0.15 -20.56 -24.18
N LEU A 124 -0.14 -21.89 -24.04
CA LEU A 124 0.98 -22.60 -23.39
C LEU A 124 2.30 -22.41 -24.15
N GLY A 125 2.28 -22.45 -25.48
CA GLY A 125 3.44 -22.15 -26.31
C GLY A 125 3.97 -20.72 -26.07
N ASP A 126 3.08 -19.74 -26.01
CA ASP A 126 3.37 -18.31 -25.87
C ASP A 126 3.90 -17.94 -24.47
N ILE A 127 3.59 -18.73 -23.45
CA ILE A 127 4.22 -18.63 -22.12
C ILE A 127 5.72 -18.96 -22.21
N PHE A 128 6.10 -19.97 -22.98
CA PHE A 128 7.49 -20.41 -23.08
C PHE A 128 8.28 -19.70 -24.20
N GLN A 129 7.60 -19.06 -25.16
CA GLN A 129 8.21 -18.17 -26.14
C GLN A 129 8.48 -16.79 -25.53
N TYR A 130 9.64 -16.22 -25.84
CA TYR A 130 10.01 -14.91 -25.33
C TYR A 130 9.75 -13.84 -26.39
N THR A 131 8.81 -12.94 -26.12
CA THR A 131 8.52 -11.76 -26.96
C THR A 131 8.76 -10.50 -26.13
N ASP A 132 9.76 -9.70 -26.52
CA ASP A 132 10.03 -8.41 -25.88
C ASP A 132 8.88 -7.42 -26.08
N ASN A 133 8.59 -6.61 -25.05
CA ASN A 133 7.64 -5.49 -25.13
C ASN A 133 6.25 -5.92 -25.65
N ARG A 134 5.79 -7.09 -25.23
CA ARG A 134 4.43 -7.59 -25.46
C ARG A 134 3.61 -7.35 -24.22
N GLU A 135 2.34 -6.97 -24.36
CA GLU A 135 1.40 -6.93 -23.24
C GLU A 135 1.31 -8.29 -22.52
N LYS A 136 0.90 -8.26 -21.24
CA LYS A 136 0.63 -9.45 -20.45
C LYS A 136 -0.43 -10.34 -21.13
N GLN A 137 -0.32 -11.66 -21.00
CA GLN A 137 -1.42 -12.55 -21.37
C GLN A 137 -2.56 -12.48 -20.35
N HIS A 138 -3.74 -12.89 -20.81
CA HIS A 138 -4.97 -13.07 -20.04
C HIS A 138 -5.60 -14.44 -20.33
N VAL A 139 -6.25 -15.05 -19.34
CA VAL A 139 -7.11 -16.23 -19.51
C VAL A 139 -8.28 -15.90 -20.45
N PHE A 140 -8.84 -14.72 -20.29
CA PHE A 140 -9.89 -14.17 -21.13
C PHE A 140 -9.58 -12.71 -21.40
N VAL A 141 -9.78 -12.28 -22.64
CA VAL A 141 -9.80 -10.85 -22.97
C VAL A 141 -10.91 -10.60 -23.98
N HIS A 142 -11.68 -9.54 -23.76
CA HIS A 142 -12.62 -8.98 -24.71
C HIS A 142 -12.37 -7.48 -24.81
N GLU A 143 -12.15 -6.98 -26.02
CA GLU A 143 -11.96 -5.55 -26.27
C GLU A 143 -12.87 -5.10 -27.40
N SER A 144 -13.75 -4.16 -27.10
CA SER A 144 -14.62 -3.50 -28.05
C SER A 144 -14.53 -1.99 -27.88
N ASP A 145 -15.37 -1.24 -28.60
CA ASP A 145 -15.34 0.20 -28.48
C ASP A 145 -15.73 0.69 -27.07
N ASN A 146 -16.62 0.00 -26.37
CA ASN A 146 -17.11 0.46 -25.07
C ASN A 146 -16.89 -0.57 -23.96
N GLU A 147 -16.29 -1.71 -24.23
CA GLU A 147 -16.17 -2.78 -23.23
C GLU A 147 -14.78 -3.39 -23.34
N ASN A 148 -14.00 -3.31 -22.26
CA ASN A 148 -12.73 -4.00 -22.13
C ASN A 148 -12.79 -4.87 -20.88
N ILE A 149 -12.74 -6.19 -21.07
CA ILE A 149 -12.88 -7.17 -20.00
C ILE A 149 -11.70 -8.11 -20.07
N TRP A 150 -11.05 -8.36 -18.94
CA TRP A 150 -10.03 -9.40 -18.85
C TRP A 150 -10.13 -10.19 -17.56
N ILE A 151 -9.70 -11.45 -17.63
CA ILE A 151 -9.63 -12.37 -16.51
C ILE A 151 -8.22 -12.93 -16.44
N ASP A 152 -7.64 -12.84 -15.25
CA ASP A 152 -6.31 -13.34 -14.94
C ASP A 152 -6.37 -14.52 -13.98
N TRP A 153 -5.38 -15.40 -14.11
CA TRP A 153 -5.11 -16.53 -13.22
C TRP A 153 -3.69 -16.42 -12.70
N GLU A 154 -3.53 -16.45 -11.38
CA GLU A 154 -2.24 -16.37 -10.72
C GLU A 154 -2.03 -17.59 -9.82
N GLU A 155 -0.81 -18.14 -9.88
CA GLU A 155 -0.35 -19.24 -9.03
C GLU A 155 1.01 -18.86 -8.43
N MET A 156 1.24 -19.22 -7.18
CA MET A 156 2.56 -19.14 -6.58
C MET A 156 2.86 -20.40 -5.79
N LEU A 157 4.08 -20.91 -5.98
CA LEU A 157 4.67 -21.97 -5.17
C LEU A 157 5.95 -21.42 -4.54
N ARG A 158 6.02 -21.45 -3.21
CA ARG A 158 7.20 -21.05 -2.45
C ARG A 158 7.63 -22.15 -1.51
N VAL A 159 8.92 -22.44 -1.49
CA VAL A 159 9.56 -23.22 -0.43
C VAL A 159 10.30 -22.25 0.47
N GLU A 160 9.97 -22.27 1.76
CA GLU A 160 10.63 -21.48 2.80
C GLU A 160 11.44 -22.41 3.69
N SER A 161 12.54 -21.88 4.22
CA SER A 161 13.33 -22.51 5.26
C SER A 161 13.55 -21.56 6.43
N LYS A 162 13.54 -22.10 7.66
CA LYS A 162 14.00 -21.44 8.88
C LYS A 162 14.97 -22.38 9.60
N ASN A 163 16.23 -21.99 9.75
CA ASN A 163 17.26 -22.77 10.44
C ASN A 163 17.35 -24.25 9.99
N GLY A 164 17.11 -24.53 8.71
CA GLY A 164 17.13 -25.88 8.15
C GLY A 164 15.82 -26.67 8.29
N LEU A 165 14.79 -26.12 8.93
CA LEU A 165 13.40 -26.58 8.76
C LEU A 165 12.85 -26.03 7.46
N TYR A 166 11.91 -26.72 6.82
CA TYR A 166 11.35 -26.33 5.53
C TYR A 166 9.82 -26.43 5.54
N ARG A 167 9.17 -25.56 4.76
CA ARG A 167 7.74 -25.66 4.46
C ARG A 167 7.42 -25.20 3.04
N PRO A 168 6.47 -25.84 2.35
CA PRO A 168 5.83 -25.26 1.18
C PRO A 168 4.74 -24.26 1.58
N VAL A 169 4.56 -23.25 0.73
CA VAL A 169 3.47 -22.28 0.74
C VAL A 169 2.93 -22.19 -0.69
N THR A 170 1.62 -22.24 -0.84
CA THR A 170 0.96 -22.05 -2.13
C THR A 170 0.00 -20.88 -2.08
N GLN A 171 -0.21 -20.25 -3.23
CA GLN A 171 -1.24 -19.25 -3.45
C GLN A 171 -1.92 -19.53 -4.79
N ASP A 172 -3.24 -19.48 -4.79
CA ASP A 172 -4.07 -19.59 -5.99
C ASP A 172 -4.98 -18.37 -6.04
N ALA A 173 -5.08 -17.71 -7.21
CA ALA A 173 -5.93 -16.55 -7.36
C ALA A 173 -6.54 -16.38 -8.76
N ILE A 174 -7.75 -15.82 -8.79
CA ILE A 174 -8.44 -15.37 -10.01
C ILE A 174 -8.76 -13.90 -9.84
N ARG A 175 -8.56 -13.11 -10.91
CA ARG A 175 -8.92 -11.69 -10.95
C ARG A 175 -9.79 -11.39 -12.15
N PHE A 176 -10.79 -10.57 -11.94
CA PHE A 176 -11.69 -10.08 -12.98
C PHE A 176 -11.57 -8.56 -13.05
N SER A 177 -11.53 -8.03 -14.27
CA SER A 177 -11.50 -6.60 -14.54
C SER A 177 -12.40 -6.28 -15.72
N ALA A 178 -13.21 -5.23 -15.61
CA ALA A 178 -14.08 -4.77 -16.68
C ALA A 178 -14.20 -3.25 -16.67
N GLN A 179 -13.76 -2.61 -17.75
CA GLN A 179 -14.08 -1.24 -18.10
C GLN A 179 -15.33 -1.25 -19.00
N LEU A 180 -16.41 -0.60 -18.55
CA LEU A 180 -17.67 -0.47 -19.29
C LEU A 180 -17.95 1.01 -19.56
N GLY A 181 -17.97 1.37 -20.84
CA GLY A 181 -17.91 2.75 -21.31
C GLY A 181 -16.62 3.46 -20.88
N ASP A 182 -16.63 4.79 -20.92
CA ASP A 182 -15.45 5.60 -20.61
C ASP A 182 -15.24 5.83 -19.10
N ASN A 183 -16.27 5.55 -18.29
CA ASN A 183 -16.39 6.11 -16.94
C ASN A 183 -16.70 5.09 -15.84
N PHE A 184 -16.89 3.81 -16.13
CA PHE A 184 -17.27 2.81 -15.14
C PHE A 184 -16.33 1.61 -15.17
N PHE A 185 -15.78 1.26 -14.02
CA PHE A 185 -14.89 0.11 -13.86
C PHE A 185 -15.39 -0.83 -12.76
N VAL A 186 -15.21 -2.12 -12.99
CA VAL A 186 -15.52 -3.19 -12.04
C VAL A 186 -14.29 -4.07 -11.87
N TYR A 187 -13.96 -4.37 -10.63
CA TYR A 187 -12.89 -5.28 -10.26
C TYR A 187 -13.34 -6.22 -9.15
N PHE A 188 -12.88 -7.46 -9.21
CA PHE A 188 -12.85 -8.33 -8.04
C PHE A 188 -11.78 -9.40 -8.18
N ASP A 189 -11.30 -9.88 -7.04
CA ASP A 189 -10.37 -10.99 -6.93
C ASP A 189 -10.74 -11.95 -5.81
N GLY A 190 -10.12 -13.12 -5.85
CA GLY A 190 -10.09 -14.05 -4.73
C GLY A 190 -8.72 -14.69 -4.66
N TYR A 191 -8.06 -14.51 -3.52
CA TYR A 191 -6.76 -15.09 -3.20
C TYR A 191 -6.93 -16.11 -2.08
N ARG A 192 -6.40 -17.31 -2.28
CA ARG A 192 -6.26 -18.32 -1.24
C ARG A 192 -4.79 -18.61 -0.99
N PHE A 193 -4.39 -18.64 0.27
CA PHE A 193 -3.06 -19.04 0.70
C PHE A 193 -3.12 -20.31 1.53
N VAL A 194 -2.18 -21.22 1.30
CA VAL A 194 -2.03 -22.45 2.09
C VAL A 194 -0.57 -22.61 2.51
N GLN A 195 -0.32 -22.65 3.82
CA GLN A 195 0.99 -23.01 4.38
C GLN A 195 0.94 -24.42 4.96
N PHE A 196 1.94 -25.22 4.61
CA PHE A 196 2.07 -26.61 5.04
C PHE A 196 3.11 -26.66 6.15
N ASN A 197 2.67 -26.45 7.39
CA ASN A 197 3.57 -26.42 8.54
C ASN A 197 4.10 -27.83 8.78
N MET A 198 5.42 -27.98 8.62
CA MET A 198 6.15 -29.21 8.93
C MET A 198 6.97 -28.99 10.19
N ASN A 199 6.96 -29.96 11.10
CA ASN A 199 7.66 -29.88 12.38
C ASN A 199 7.21 -28.64 13.20
N SER A 200 8.13 -27.93 13.83
CA SER A 200 7.87 -26.75 14.67
C SER A 200 7.86 -25.41 13.92
N TYR A 201 7.86 -25.39 12.57
CA TYR A 201 7.83 -24.14 11.81
C TYR A 201 6.40 -23.61 11.63
N THR A 202 5.86 -22.96 12.65
CA THR A 202 4.45 -22.53 12.77
C THR A 202 4.19 -21.05 12.52
N GLU A 203 5.24 -20.24 12.30
CA GLU A 203 5.12 -18.80 12.02
C GLU A 203 4.16 -18.52 10.87
N LEU A 204 3.51 -17.37 10.86
CA LEU A 204 2.66 -16.99 9.73
C LEU A 204 3.52 -16.51 8.56
N THR A 205 3.05 -16.77 7.35
CA THR A 205 3.70 -16.25 6.14
C THR A 205 3.53 -14.74 6.05
N LYS A 206 4.42 -14.05 5.32
CA LYS A 206 4.40 -12.58 5.20
C LYS A 206 3.13 -12.03 4.52
N GLU A 207 2.40 -12.88 3.80
CA GLU A 207 1.13 -12.55 3.15
C GLU A 207 -0.03 -12.50 4.14
N TYR A 208 0.09 -13.12 5.32
CA TYR A 208 -0.94 -13.02 6.34
C TYR A 208 -0.93 -11.62 6.96
N LYS A 209 -2.02 -10.87 6.75
CA LYS A 209 -2.25 -9.49 7.23
C LYS A 209 -3.31 -9.43 8.34
N GLY A 210 -3.49 -10.52 9.09
CA GLY A 210 -4.61 -10.71 10.00
C GLY A 210 -5.79 -11.40 9.32
N GLY A 211 -6.92 -11.48 10.02
CA GLY A 211 -8.12 -12.17 9.53
C GLY A 211 -8.38 -13.49 10.25
N TYR A 212 -9.32 -14.24 9.69
CA TYR A 212 -9.52 -15.64 10.07
C TYR A 212 -8.42 -16.49 9.44
N SER A 213 -7.80 -17.34 10.24
CA SER A 213 -6.94 -18.40 9.74
C SER A 213 -7.43 -19.73 10.31
N GLN A 214 -7.44 -20.77 9.47
CA GLN A 214 -7.77 -22.11 9.93
C GLN A 214 -6.66 -22.61 10.84
N GLU A 215 -6.98 -22.84 12.12
CA GLU A 215 -5.99 -23.39 13.05
C GLU A 215 -5.66 -24.84 12.68
N PRO A 216 -4.37 -25.22 12.70
CA PRO A 216 -3.95 -26.55 12.33
C PRO A 216 -4.53 -27.60 13.28
N SER A 217 -4.96 -28.76 12.76
CA SER A 217 -5.16 -29.96 13.58
C SER A 217 -3.82 -30.38 14.19
N ALA A 218 -3.81 -30.88 15.43
CA ALA A 218 -2.61 -31.31 16.15
C ALA A 218 -2.00 -32.58 15.52
N GLU A 219 -1.33 -32.42 14.38
CA GLU A 219 -0.71 -33.48 13.58
C GLU A 219 0.72 -33.10 13.15
N THR A 220 1.54 -34.10 12.80
CA THR A 220 2.94 -33.93 12.36
C THR A 220 3.09 -33.08 11.09
N ILE A 221 2.04 -33.05 10.26
CA ILE A 221 1.86 -32.09 9.16
C ILE A 221 0.57 -31.38 9.46
N SER A 222 0.62 -30.05 9.50
CA SER A 222 -0.56 -29.27 9.80
C SER A 222 -0.77 -28.19 8.74
N PHE A 223 -2.01 -28.06 8.28
CA PHE A 223 -2.38 -27.12 7.23
C PHE A 223 -2.97 -25.88 7.87
N ARG A 224 -2.49 -24.73 7.43
CA ARG A 224 -3.07 -23.45 7.79
C ARG A 224 -3.38 -22.69 6.51
N SER A 225 -4.60 -22.18 6.40
CA SER A 225 -5.06 -21.40 5.26
C SER A 225 -5.72 -20.10 5.69
N PHE A 226 -5.73 -19.15 4.77
CA PHE A 226 -6.43 -17.87 4.88
C PHE A 226 -6.73 -17.35 3.47
N ASP A 227 -7.75 -16.50 3.37
CA ASP A 227 -8.28 -16.01 2.11
C ASP A 227 -8.48 -14.49 2.17
N TYR A 228 -8.23 -13.82 1.05
CA TYR A 228 -8.54 -12.41 0.87
C TYR A 228 -9.31 -12.20 -0.44
N SER A 229 -10.15 -11.17 -0.44
CA SER A 229 -10.88 -10.74 -1.63
C SER A 229 -10.92 -9.22 -1.65
N ASN A 230 -10.32 -8.65 -2.70
CA ASN A 230 -10.48 -7.25 -3.03
C ASN A 230 -11.53 -7.11 -4.12
N ALA A 231 -12.33 -6.05 -4.05
CA ALA A 231 -13.32 -5.75 -5.08
C ALA A 231 -13.67 -4.28 -5.03
N TYR A 232 -14.00 -3.69 -6.18
CA TYR A 232 -14.54 -2.34 -6.23
C TYR A 232 -15.37 -2.11 -7.48
N ILE A 233 -16.30 -1.17 -7.35
CA ILE A 233 -16.91 -0.48 -8.48
C ILE A 233 -16.48 0.98 -8.42
N GLN A 234 -16.17 1.53 -9.59
CA GLN A 234 -15.65 2.89 -9.69
C GLN A 234 -16.35 3.65 -10.80
N ILE A 235 -16.71 4.89 -10.51
CA ILE A 235 -17.19 5.86 -11.50
C ILE A 235 -16.24 7.05 -11.48
N SER A 236 -15.60 7.34 -12.62
CA SER A 236 -14.77 8.54 -12.74
C SER A 236 -15.32 9.52 -13.78
N GLY A 237 -15.10 10.81 -13.54
CA GLY A 237 -15.49 11.85 -14.48
C GLY A 237 -15.03 13.23 -14.04
N LYS A 238 -15.67 14.28 -14.58
CA LYS A 238 -15.28 15.68 -14.29
C LYS A 238 -15.35 16.06 -12.80
N TYR A 239 -16.16 15.37 -12.00
CA TYR A 239 -16.34 15.64 -10.57
C TYR A 239 -15.39 14.85 -9.67
N GLY A 240 -14.55 13.98 -10.23
CA GLY A 240 -13.65 13.10 -9.48
C GLY A 240 -13.95 11.63 -9.73
N GLN A 241 -13.25 10.81 -8.97
CA GLN A 241 -13.42 9.36 -8.87
C GLN A 241 -14.27 9.06 -7.64
N PHE A 242 -15.36 8.31 -7.83
CA PHE A 242 -16.19 7.78 -6.77
C PHE A 242 -16.06 6.27 -6.76
N GLU A 243 -15.90 5.70 -5.57
CA GLU A 243 -15.67 4.27 -5.42
C GLU A 243 -16.50 3.70 -4.29
N LEU A 244 -16.93 2.46 -4.47
CA LEU A 244 -17.35 1.57 -3.41
C LEU A 244 -16.47 0.32 -3.52
N GLY A 245 -15.61 0.11 -2.52
CA GLY A 245 -14.51 -0.84 -2.59
C GLY A 245 -14.30 -1.62 -1.30
N THR A 246 -13.54 -2.70 -1.40
CA THR A 246 -12.96 -3.48 -0.31
C THR A 246 -11.53 -3.79 -0.70
N GLU A 247 -10.59 -3.02 -0.17
CA GLU A 247 -9.14 -3.18 -0.39
C GLU A 247 -8.40 -2.37 0.69
N PRO A 248 -7.12 -2.66 0.97
CA PRO A 248 -6.32 -1.78 1.82
C PRO A 248 -6.04 -0.45 1.11
N LEU A 249 -6.16 0.65 1.86
CA LEU A 249 -5.74 1.99 1.43
C LEU A 249 -4.33 2.29 1.94
N LEU A 250 -3.50 2.93 1.12
CA LEU A 250 -2.16 3.35 1.52
C LEU A 250 -1.99 4.86 1.31
N TRP A 251 -1.86 5.58 2.42
CA TRP A 251 -1.56 7.01 2.46
C TRP A 251 -0.21 7.22 3.11
N GLY A 252 0.73 7.86 2.43
CA GLY A 252 2.01 8.30 2.97
C GLY A 252 3.18 8.19 1.99
N ASN A 253 4.21 9.00 2.25
CA ASN A 253 5.41 9.11 1.39
C ASN A 253 6.46 7.99 1.61
N SER A 254 6.36 7.27 2.71
CA SER A 254 7.22 6.14 3.02
C SER A 254 6.70 4.83 2.39
N PRO A 255 7.59 3.90 2.01
CA PRO A 255 7.22 2.51 1.75
C PRO A 255 6.59 1.80 2.97
N ASN A 256 6.86 2.28 4.19
CA ASN A 256 6.35 1.76 5.45
C ASN A 256 5.54 2.87 6.15
N SER A 257 4.43 3.30 5.55
CA SER A 257 3.66 4.43 6.06
C SER A 257 3.19 4.22 7.51
N MET A 258 3.27 5.29 8.30
CA MET A 258 2.66 5.38 9.63
C MET A 258 1.21 5.87 9.62
N ILE A 259 0.70 6.37 8.49
CA ILE A 259 -0.68 6.89 8.38
C ILE A 259 -1.63 5.74 8.03
N LEU A 260 -1.56 5.22 6.81
CA LEU A 260 -2.31 4.04 6.36
C LEU A 260 -1.39 3.14 5.52
N SER A 261 -1.40 1.85 5.79
CA SER A 261 -0.53 0.86 5.15
C SER A 261 -1.30 -0.37 4.63
N ASP A 262 -0.59 -1.25 3.91
CA ASP A 262 -1.10 -2.54 3.42
C ASP A 262 -0.93 -3.68 4.45
N ASN A 263 -0.83 -3.35 5.74
CA ASN A 263 -0.63 -4.33 6.81
C ASN A 263 -1.91 -4.95 7.36
N VAL A 264 -3.06 -4.54 6.83
CA VAL A 264 -4.38 -5.01 7.26
C VAL A 264 -5.08 -5.80 6.17
N THR A 265 -6.06 -6.60 6.58
CA THR A 265 -6.99 -7.24 5.65
C THR A 265 -7.85 -6.21 4.92
N PRO A 266 -8.37 -6.54 3.71
CA PRO A 266 -9.32 -5.67 3.01
C PRO A 266 -10.51 -5.32 3.88
N PHE A 267 -10.95 -4.05 3.83
CA PHE A 267 -12.12 -3.57 4.55
C PHE A 267 -13.00 -2.73 3.62
N PRO A 268 -14.34 -2.75 3.78
CA PRO A 268 -15.22 -2.04 2.88
C PRO A 268 -15.21 -0.54 3.16
N PHE A 269 -15.17 0.25 2.11
CA PHE A 269 -15.25 1.71 2.15
C PHE A 269 -15.98 2.27 0.93
N PHE A 270 -16.41 3.52 1.05
CA PHE A 270 -16.69 4.34 -0.12
C PHE A 270 -15.74 5.55 -0.11
N SER A 271 -15.33 5.99 -1.30
CA SER A 271 -14.33 7.05 -1.45
C SER A 271 -14.74 8.09 -2.49
N TRP A 272 -14.16 9.28 -2.35
CA TRP A 272 -14.18 10.32 -3.37
C TRP A 272 -12.78 10.93 -3.48
N GLN A 273 -12.24 10.93 -4.68
CA GLN A 273 -10.95 11.54 -4.99
C GLN A 273 -11.09 12.56 -6.11
N LYS A 274 -10.48 13.73 -5.94
CA LYS A 274 -10.52 14.80 -6.93
C LYS A 274 -9.14 15.42 -7.14
N ASP A 275 -8.64 15.27 -8.36
CA ASP A 275 -7.48 16.00 -8.84
C ASP A 275 -7.83 17.43 -9.26
N PHE A 276 -6.98 18.35 -8.82
CA PHE A 276 -6.87 19.73 -9.27
C PHE A 276 -5.48 19.94 -9.89
N ARG A 277 -5.22 21.14 -10.41
CA ARG A 277 -3.97 21.42 -11.13
C ARG A 277 -2.68 21.15 -10.34
N CYS A 278 -2.68 21.47 -9.04
CA CYS A 278 -1.53 21.35 -8.14
C CYS A 278 -1.93 20.79 -6.78
N ALA A 279 -3.09 20.15 -6.71
CA ALA A 279 -3.63 19.61 -5.48
C ALA A 279 -4.45 18.36 -5.79
N GLN A 280 -4.52 17.45 -4.84
CA GLN A 280 -5.44 16.32 -4.85
C GLN A 280 -6.15 16.29 -3.51
N PHE A 281 -7.47 16.10 -3.55
CA PHE A 281 -8.27 15.80 -2.37
C PHE A 281 -8.70 14.34 -2.39
N SER A 282 -8.55 13.65 -1.27
CA SER A 282 -8.96 12.26 -1.09
C SER A 282 -9.80 12.13 0.18
N PHE A 283 -10.99 11.54 0.04
CA PHE A 283 -11.89 11.21 1.13
C PHE A 283 -12.21 9.72 1.09
N PHE A 284 -12.32 9.10 2.26
CA PHE A 284 -13.00 7.82 2.41
C PHE A 284 -13.75 7.72 3.73
N HIS A 285 -14.75 6.85 3.75
CA HIS A 285 -15.37 6.34 4.96
C HIS A 285 -15.51 4.82 4.85
N GLY A 286 -15.06 4.10 5.87
CA GLY A 286 -14.98 2.64 5.86
C GLY A 286 -15.45 2.00 7.16
N SER A 287 -15.83 0.73 7.06
CA SER A 287 -16.15 -0.12 8.22
C SER A 287 -14.95 -0.97 8.59
N LEU A 288 -14.61 -1.00 9.87
CA LEU A 288 -13.53 -1.81 10.40
C LEU A 288 -14.08 -2.89 11.35
N LEU A 289 -13.23 -3.83 11.73
CA LEU A 289 -13.53 -4.85 12.73
C LEU A 289 -12.68 -4.61 13.99
N PRO A 290 -13.25 -4.57 15.20
CA PRO A 290 -12.46 -4.61 16.42
C PRO A 290 -11.78 -5.98 16.61
N LYS A 291 -10.68 -6.02 17.38
CA LYS A 291 -10.04 -7.27 17.79
C LYS A 291 -10.92 -8.09 18.74
N GLU A 292 -11.58 -7.39 19.66
CA GLU A 292 -12.41 -7.99 20.70
C GLU A 292 -13.85 -8.20 20.23
N PHE A 293 -14.48 -9.23 20.80
CA PHE A 293 -15.88 -9.58 20.58
C PHE A 293 -16.53 -9.93 21.91
N GLU A 294 -17.83 -9.73 22.00
CA GLU A 294 -18.67 -10.15 23.12
C GLU A 294 -19.48 -11.39 22.73
N TRP A 295 -19.76 -12.28 23.68
CA TRP A 295 -20.65 -13.41 23.44
C TRP A 295 -22.09 -12.98 23.69
N ASP A 296 -22.95 -13.12 22.68
CA ASP A 296 -24.38 -12.97 22.86
C ASP A 296 -24.89 -14.09 23.76
N THR A 297 -25.44 -13.73 24.92
CA THR A 297 -25.91 -14.68 25.93
C THR A 297 -27.14 -15.50 25.50
N THR A 298 -27.85 -15.07 24.45
CA THR A 298 -29.05 -15.71 23.91
C THR A 298 -28.73 -16.62 22.74
N SER A 299 -27.97 -16.15 21.76
CA SER A 299 -27.61 -16.94 20.57
C SER A 299 -26.34 -17.79 20.75
N GLY A 300 -25.48 -17.41 21.69
CA GLY A 300 -24.14 -17.99 21.85
C GLY A 300 -23.18 -17.59 20.74
N GLU A 301 -23.53 -16.59 19.92
CA GLU A 301 -22.72 -16.11 18.81
C GLU A 301 -21.76 -15.00 19.25
N LYS A 302 -20.66 -14.85 18.51
CA LYS A 302 -19.74 -13.73 18.69
C LYS A 302 -20.37 -12.48 18.08
N THR A 303 -20.40 -11.41 18.87
CA THR A 303 -20.87 -10.09 18.44
C THR A 303 -19.70 -9.11 18.47
N TYR A 304 -19.52 -8.41 17.36
CA TYR A 304 -18.47 -7.40 17.23
C TYR A 304 -19.10 -6.01 17.31
N THR A 305 -18.53 -5.15 18.13
CA THR A 305 -18.97 -3.75 18.20
C THR A 305 -18.71 -3.06 16.86
N LYS A 306 -19.68 -2.25 16.40
CA LYS A 306 -19.53 -1.45 15.18
C LYS A 306 -18.32 -0.53 15.30
N LYS A 307 -17.45 -0.52 14.29
CA LYS A 307 -16.25 0.30 14.21
C LYS A 307 -16.14 0.87 12.80
N TYR A 308 -15.84 2.16 12.70
CA TYR A 308 -15.76 2.89 11.45
C TYR A 308 -14.55 3.81 11.45
N MET A 309 -14.13 4.20 10.25
CA MET A 309 -13.08 5.18 10.03
C MET A 309 -13.52 6.18 8.96
N VAL A 310 -13.15 7.44 9.14
CA VAL A 310 -13.26 8.48 8.12
C VAL A 310 -11.90 9.16 7.95
N GLY A 311 -11.54 9.48 6.72
CA GLY A 311 -10.29 10.14 6.41
C GLY A 311 -10.43 11.23 5.36
N HIS A 312 -9.78 12.35 5.58
CA HIS A 312 -9.51 13.38 4.57
C HIS A 312 -8.02 13.56 4.38
N ARG A 313 -7.61 13.71 3.12
CA ARG A 313 -6.24 14.01 2.76
C ARG A 313 -6.19 15.06 1.66
N TRP A 314 -5.29 16.03 1.85
CA TRP A 314 -4.90 17.01 0.85
C TRP A 314 -3.45 16.80 0.49
N ASP A 315 -3.16 16.47 -0.76
CA ASP A 315 -1.81 16.46 -1.32
C ASP A 315 -1.62 17.72 -2.18
N LEU A 316 -0.54 18.48 -1.97
CA LEU A 316 -0.31 19.77 -2.60
C LEU A 316 1.09 19.82 -3.24
N ALA A 317 1.14 20.05 -4.55
CA ALA A 317 2.39 20.34 -5.26
C ALA A 317 2.69 21.84 -5.15
N ILE A 318 3.28 22.25 -4.03
CA ILE A 318 3.59 23.66 -3.70
C ILE A 318 4.53 24.26 -4.76
N THR A 319 5.56 23.51 -5.14
CA THR A 319 6.44 23.83 -6.26
C THR A 319 6.75 22.55 -7.05
N LYS A 320 7.54 22.66 -8.13
CA LYS A 320 8.04 21.48 -8.85
C LYS A 320 8.99 20.59 -8.03
N GLN A 321 9.46 21.09 -6.88
CA GLN A 321 10.43 20.43 -6.01
C GLN A 321 9.90 20.19 -4.59
N LEU A 322 8.73 20.71 -4.24
CA LEU A 322 8.20 20.62 -2.88
C LEU A 322 6.73 20.21 -2.95
N ASN A 323 6.44 19.03 -2.42
CA ASN A 323 5.10 18.56 -2.13
C ASN A 323 4.84 18.67 -0.62
N PHE A 324 3.60 18.92 -0.25
CA PHE A 324 3.14 18.92 1.12
C PHE A 324 1.81 18.21 1.21
N SER A 325 1.59 17.45 2.28
CA SER A 325 0.31 16.80 2.51
C SER A 325 -0.19 16.98 3.93
N PHE A 326 -1.50 17.11 4.06
CA PHE A 326 -2.20 17.15 5.35
C PHE A 326 -3.26 16.05 5.36
N THR A 327 -3.30 15.29 6.45
CA THR A 327 -4.27 14.22 6.66
C THR A 327 -4.97 14.41 8.01
N GLU A 328 -6.29 14.22 8.04
CA GLU A 328 -7.08 14.06 9.26
C GLU A 328 -7.87 12.74 9.17
N LEU A 329 -7.81 11.94 10.24
CA LEU A 329 -8.38 10.59 10.30
C LEU A 329 -9.08 10.41 11.66
N TYR A 330 -10.27 9.83 11.63
CA TYR A 330 -11.06 9.59 12.84
C TYR A 330 -11.56 8.16 12.90
N ILE A 331 -11.35 7.51 14.04
CA ILE A 331 -11.91 6.20 14.33
C ILE A 331 -12.98 6.35 15.39
N TYR A 332 -14.15 5.79 15.11
CA TYR A 332 -15.27 5.82 16.02
C TYR A 332 -16.03 4.50 15.97
N GLY A 333 -16.80 4.22 17.01
CA GLY A 333 -17.56 2.98 17.09
C GLY A 333 -18.65 3.03 18.14
N ASN A 334 -19.23 1.87 18.41
CA ASN A 334 -20.35 1.70 19.35
C ASN A 334 -21.57 2.59 19.03
N ARG A 335 -21.76 2.90 17.74
CA ARG A 335 -22.90 3.62 17.17
C ARG A 335 -23.01 3.31 15.68
N ASP A 336 -24.11 3.73 15.07
CA ASP A 336 -24.28 3.67 13.62
C ASP A 336 -23.34 4.65 12.89
N MET A 337 -23.29 4.55 11.55
CA MET A 337 -22.54 5.48 10.72
C MET A 337 -22.95 6.93 10.99
N GLU A 338 -21.97 7.81 11.16
CA GLU A 338 -22.20 9.21 11.47
C GLU A 338 -22.39 10.02 10.19
N LEU A 339 -23.59 10.56 9.98
CA LEU A 339 -23.96 11.28 8.76
C LEU A 339 -23.08 12.51 8.51
N MET A 340 -22.64 13.20 9.57
CA MET A 340 -21.76 14.36 9.41
C MET A 340 -20.41 13.97 8.79
N TYR A 341 -19.88 12.79 9.10
CA TYR A 341 -18.64 12.27 8.53
C TYR A 341 -18.78 11.76 7.09
N LEU A 342 -20.00 11.62 6.56
CA LEU A 342 -20.22 11.23 5.16
C LEU A 342 -20.21 12.41 4.20
N VAL A 343 -20.02 13.65 4.68
CA VAL A 343 -20.03 14.87 3.87
C VAL A 343 -18.58 15.29 3.60
N PRO A 344 -17.96 14.92 2.46
CA PRO A 344 -16.50 15.04 2.29
C PRO A 344 -15.92 16.46 2.47
N PRO A 345 -16.64 17.56 2.15
CA PRO A 345 -16.12 18.91 2.39
C PRO A 345 -16.05 19.36 3.85
N VAL A 346 -16.57 18.59 4.82
CA VAL A 346 -16.47 18.99 6.24
C VAL A 346 -15.03 18.92 6.73
N ILE A 347 -14.68 19.76 7.70
CA ILE A 347 -13.43 19.60 8.44
C ILE A 347 -13.76 18.70 9.63
N LEU A 348 -13.01 17.61 9.81
CA LEU A 348 -13.37 16.58 10.80
C LEU A 348 -13.19 17.08 12.24
N TRP A 349 -12.17 17.88 12.52
CA TRP A 349 -11.93 18.41 13.87
C TRP A 349 -13.13 19.17 14.50
N PRO A 350 -13.65 20.26 13.90
CA PRO A 350 -14.83 20.92 14.45
C PRO A 350 -16.09 20.04 14.39
N THR A 351 -16.15 19.10 13.45
CA THR A 351 -17.27 18.14 13.36
C THR A 351 -17.30 17.22 14.56
N GLN A 352 -16.15 16.67 14.96
CA GLN A 352 -16.02 15.79 16.11
C GLN A 352 -16.31 16.51 17.44
N HIS A 353 -15.91 17.78 17.57
CA HIS A 353 -16.32 18.62 18.71
C HIS A 353 -17.85 18.78 18.81
N ASN A 354 -18.53 19.01 17.68
CA ASN A 354 -20.01 19.06 17.65
C ASN A 354 -20.65 17.70 17.99
N LEU A 355 -19.89 16.61 17.85
CA LEU A 355 -20.26 15.24 18.21
C LEU A 355 -19.78 14.84 19.62
N MET A 356 -19.43 15.83 20.46
CA MET A 356 -19.11 15.69 21.88
C MET A 356 -17.81 14.93 22.19
N ASP A 357 -16.78 15.08 21.35
CA ASP A 357 -15.42 14.59 21.61
C ASP A 357 -15.32 13.08 21.91
N ARG A 358 -16.16 12.26 21.25
CA ARG A 358 -16.29 10.81 21.55
C ARG A 358 -15.33 9.92 20.75
N ASP A 359 -14.61 10.48 19.80
CA ASP A 359 -13.92 9.72 18.75
C ASP A 359 -12.40 9.88 18.83
N ASN A 360 -11.67 8.88 18.34
CA ASN A 360 -10.22 8.92 18.29
C ASN A 360 -9.76 9.75 17.08
N ALA A 361 -9.06 10.85 17.34
CA ALA A 361 -8.65 11.85 16.36
C ALA A 361 -7.15 11.74 16.05
N THR A 362 -6.84 11.63 14.77
CA THR A 362 -5.47 11.56 14.25
C THR A 362 -5.25 12.63 13.19
N MET A 363 -4.07 13.23 13.18
CA MET A 363 -3.59 14.11 12.12
C MET A 363 -2.20 13.70 11.65
N ALA A 364 -1.89 13.99 10.39
CA ALA A 364 -0.53 13.86 9.88
C ALA A 364 -0.16 15.01 8.95
N LEU A 365 1.11 15.43 9.04
CA LEU A 365 1.73 16.42 8.17
C LEU A 365 2.90 15.76 7.45
N GLU A 366 2.96 15.93 6.14
CA GLU A 366 4.00 15.32 5.32
C GLU A 366 4.64 16.32 4.37
N PHE A 367 5.89 16.05 4.01
CA PHE A 367 6.56 16.76 2.93
C PHE A 367 7.35 15.80 2.05
N GLU A 368 7.49 16.15 0.77
CA GLU A 368 8.54 15.62 -0.09
C GLU A 368 9.30 16.80 -0.71
N TYR A 369 10.62 16.74 -0.67
CA TYR A 369 11.49 17.77 -1.20
C TYR A 369 12.55 17.17 -2.13
N PHE A 370 12.63 17.70 -3.34
CA PHE A 370 13.54 17.27 -4.42
C PHE A 370 14.63 18.34 -4.65
N PRO A 371 15.64 18.42 -3.77
CA PRO A 371 16.61 19.52 -3.80
C PRO A 371 17.50 19.53 -5.05
N TRP A 372 17.80 18.35 -5.60
CA TRP A 372 18.52 18.17 -6.86
C TRP A 372 18.06 16.88 -7.55
N LYS A 373 18.34 16.76 -8.86
CA LYS A 373 18.01 15.57 -9.62
C LYS A 373 18.65 14.33 -9.01
N GLY A 374 17.85 13.32 -8.75
CA GLY A 374 18.27 12.07 -8.14
C GLY A 374 18.21 12.07 -6.61
N SER A 375 17.73 13.13 -5.95
CA SER A 375 17.52 13.10 -4.50
C SER A 375 16.12 13.55 -4.11
N LYS A 376 15.52 12.80 -3.18
CA LYS A 376 14.25 13.08 -2.54
C LYS A 376 14.42 12.95 -1.03
N LEU A 377 14.13 14.02 -0.30
CA LEU A 377 13.94 14.01 1.14
C LEU A 377 12.44 13.94 1.41
N TYR A 378 12.01 13.13 2.36
CA TYR A 378 10.61 13.03 2.71
C TYR A 378 10.46 12.85 4.21
N GLY A 379 9.29 13.19 4.73
CA GLY A 379 9.00 12.97 6.13
C GLY A 379 7.53 13.08 6.47
N THR A 380 7.19 12.49 7.61
CA THR A 380 5.85 12.42 8.19
C THR A 380 5.94 12.75 9.67
N LEU A 381 5.12 13.69 10.10
CA LEU A 381 4.81 13.92 11.51
C LEU A 381 3.38 13.42 11.74
N TYR A 382 3.25 12.37 12.55
CA TYR A 382 1.98 11.76 12.93
C TYR A 382 1.61 12.20 14.35
N LEU A 383 0.36 12.62 14.54
CA LEU A 383 -0.16 13.16 15.79
C LEU A 383 -1.47 12.45 16.14
N ASP A 384 -1.50 11.89 17.35
CA ASP A 384 -2.65 11.18 17.93
C ASP A 384 -2.97 11.86 19.27
N GLU A 385 -4.24 12.17 19.54
CA GLU A 385 -4.69 12.91 20.75
C GLU A 385 -3.80 14.12 21.14
N PHE A 386 -3.73 15.12 20.25
CA PHE A 386 -2.76 16.22 20.31
C PHE A 386 -2.97 17.23 21.47
N THR A 387 -2.05 17.25 22.44
CA THR A 387 -1.98 18.28 23.50
C THR A 387 -0.79 19.24 23.28
N THR A 388 -1.05 20.39 22.64
CA THR A 388 -0.02 21.39 22.24
C THR A 388 0.96 21.81 23.35
N THR A 389 0.51 21.88 24.60
CA THR A 389 1.33 22.36 25.74
C THR A 389 2.37 21.35 26.21
N GLN A 390 2.24 20.08 25.84
CA GLN A 390 3.08 18.99 26.33
C GLN A 390 4.08 18.45 25.30
N ILE A 391 4.01 18.87 24.03
CA ILE A 391 4.70 18.25 22.88
C ILE A 391 6.24 18.04 23.03
N PHE A 392 6.91 18.80 23.90
CA PHE A 392 8.36 18.72 24.16
C PHE A 392 8.71 18.10 25.53
N ASN A 393 7.74 17.58 26.26
CA ASN A 393 7.91 16.96 27.58
C ASN A 393 7.76 15.43 27.47
N ASP A 394 8.22 14.70 28.49
CA ASP A 394 8.09 13.24 28.58
C ASP A 394 6.70 12.86 29.11
N TYR A 395 5.65 13.30 28.40
CA TYR A 395 4.25 13.09 28.79
C TYR A 395 3.62 11.93 28.02
N TRP A 396 2.92 11.01 28.70
CA TRP A 396 2.34 9.81 28.09
C TRP A 396 1.35 10.09 26.95
N ALA A 397 0.60 11.20 27.06
CA ALA A 397 -0.38 11.56 26.04
C ALA A 397 0.24 12.31 24.85
N ASN A 398 1.56 12.47 24.79
CA ASN A 398 2.27 12.90 23.57
C ASN A 398 2.36 11.74 22.56
N LYS A 399 1.22 11.26 22.11
CA LYS A 399 1.13 10.17 21.15
C LYS A 399 1.49 10.70 19.77
N GLN A 400 2.74 10.49 19.36
CA GLN A 400 3.27 11.04 18.12
C GLN A 400 4.24 10.08 17.43
N GLY A 401 4.32 10.22 16.12
CA GLY A 401 5.25 9.51 15.26
C GLY A 401 6.06 10.47 14.41
N LEU A 402 7.32 10.12 14.17
CA LEU A 402 8.21 10.81 13.25
C LEU A 402 8.80 9.81 12.27
N GLN A 403 8.72 10.10 10.98
CA GLN A 403 9.39 9.35 9.92
C GLN A 403 10.13 10.32 9.02
N LEU A 404 11.40 10.05 8.76
CA LEU A 404 12.27 10.88 7.95
C LEU A 404 13.10 9.99 7.04
N GLY A 405 13.12 10.29 5.74
CA GLY A 405 13.86 9.49 4.79
C GLY A 405 14.53 10.29 3.69
N LEU A 406 15.60 9.67 3.16
CA LEU A 406 16.33 10.09 1.98
C LEU A 406 16.23 8.97 0.95
N HIS A 407 15.80 9.30 -0.25
CA HIS A 407 15.86 8.44 -1.42
C HIS A 407 16.80 9.07 -2.46
N TYR A 408 17.81 8.31 -2.88
CA TYR A 408 18.79 8.70 -3.88
C TYR A 408 18.71 7.77 -5.10
N ALA A 409 18.34 8.33 -6.25
CA ALA A 409 18.12 7.64 -7.51
C ALA A 409 18.93 8.28 -8.65
N PRO A 410 20.22 7.93 -8.80
CA PRO A 410 21.05 8.45 -9.88
C PRO A 410 20.61 7.85 -11.23
N LEU A 411 19.90 8.61 -12.06
CA LEU A 411 19.34 8.15 -13.35
C LEU A 411 20.34 7.48 -14.32
N LYS A 412 21.64 7.75 -14.19
CA LYS A 412 22.68 7.13 -15.04
C LYS A 412 23.10 5.73 -14.59
N LEU A 413 22.81 5.36 -13.35
CA LEU A 413 23.16 4.07 -12.76
C LEU A 413 21.86 3.33 -12.43
N PRO A 414 21.74 2.03 -12.74
CA PRO A 414 20.53 1.26 -12.47
C PRO A 414 20.44 0.84 -11.00
N THR A 415 20.54 1.80 -10.08
CA THR A 415 20.49 1.56 -8.64
C THR A 415 19.84 2.72 -7.91
N ASP A 416 19.12 2.40 -6.83
CA ASP A 416 18.49 3.34 -5.91
C ASP A 416 18.91 3.02 -4.48
N PHE A 417 19.05 4.05 -3.66
CA PHE A 417 19.42 3.92 -2.26
C PHE A 417 18.44 4.68 -1.38
N ARG A 418 17.97 4.06 -0.31
CA ARG A 418 17.07 4.67 0.67
C ARG A 418 17.61 4.48 2.08
N ILE A 419 17.57 5.55 2.86
CA ILE A 419 17.71 5.53 4.32
C ILE A 419 16.44 6.12 4.89
N GLU A 420 15.89 5.48 5.91
CA GLU A 420 14.73 5.96 6.65
C GLU A 420 14.93 5.73 8.14
N PHE A 421 14.54 6.72 8.94
CA PHE A 421 14.39 6.61 10.38
C PHE A 421 12.92 6.82 10.73
N SER A 422 12.35 5.89 11.50
CA SER A 422 11.00 5.99 12.04
C SER A 422 11.03 5.82 13.55
N ALA A 423 10.28 6.64 14.27
CA ALA A 423 10.08 6.53 15.70
C ALA A 423 8.59 6.75 16.03
N VAL A 424 8.01 5.87 16.81
CA VAL A 424 6.62 5.94 17.27
C VAL A 424 6.63 5.91 18.79
N HIS A 425 6.08 6.96 19.40
CA HIS A 425 6.02 7.10 20.85
C HIS A 425 5.12 6.01 21.48
N PRO A 426 5.38 5.58 22.72
CA PRO A 426 4.43 4.74 23.48
C PRO A 426 3.00 5.29 23.43
N TRP A 427 2.02 4.39 23.44
CA TRP A 427 0.58 4.67 23.42
C TRP A 427 0.02 5.28 22.13
N THR A 428 0.85 5.61 21.14
CA THR A 428 0.35 5.95 19.80
C THR A 428 -0.50 4.81 19.26
N TYR A 429 -1.55 5.11 18.50
CA TYR A 429 -2.53 4.16 17.96
C TYR A 429 -3.48 3.52 18.99
N THR A 430 -3.24 3.67 20.30
CA THR A 430 -4.05 3.07 21.36
C THR A 430 -5.28 3.92 21.70
N HIS A 431 -6.32 3.27 22.25
CA HIS A 431 -7.46 3.97 22.81
C HIS A 431 -8.02 3.23 24.03
N LYS A 432 -8.68 3.93 24.95
CA LYS A 432 -9.37 3.33 26.11
C LYS A 432 -10.56 2.42 25.77
N PHE A 433 -10.99 2.45 24.51
CA PHE A 433 -12.09 1.64 24.00
C PHE A 433 -11.55 0.82 22.82
N PHE A 434 -11.67 -0.50 22.89
CA PHE A 434 -11.16 -1.43 21.87
C PHE A 434 -11.74 -1.17 20.46
N TYR A 435 -12.94 -0.61 20.38
CA TYR A 435 -13.58 -0.22 19.13
C TYR A 435 -13.12 1.14 18.59
N SER A 436 -12.18 1.83 19.25
CA SER A 436 -11.64 3.12 18.80
C SER A 436 -10.11 3.13 18.65
N SER A 437 -9.44 2.00 18.87
CA SER A 437 -8.01 1.83 18.58
C SER A 437 -7.72 1.94 17.07
N TYR A 438 -6.49 2.30 16.71
CA TYR A 438 -6.05 2.47 15.32
C TYR A 438 -5.70 1.15 14.61
N THR A 439 -6.64 0.21 14.68
CA THR A 439 -6.48 -1.17 14.20
C THR A 439 -7.67 -1.66 13.39
N HIS A 440 -7.41 -2.63 12.52
CA HIS A 440 -8.42 -3.44 11.85
C HIS A 440 -8.16 -4.92 12.15
N ASN A 441 -9.13 -5.56 12.82
CA ASN A 441 -9.01 -6.94 13.30
C ASN A 441 -7.72 -7.19 14.11
N GLY A 442 -7.34 -6.21 14.94
CA GLY A 442 -6.16 -6.25 15.78
C GLY A 442 -4.82 -5.89 15.13
N ALA A 443 -4.77 -5.77 13.80
CA ALA A 443 -3.59 -5.31 13.07
C ALA A 443 -3.57 -3.78 12.94
N ASP A 444 -2.39 -3.17 13.02
CA ASP A 444 -2.21 -1.73 12.88
C ASP A 444 -2.55 -1.24 11.48
N LEU A 445 -3.41 -0.22 11.41
CA LEU A 445 -3.74 0.46 10.15
C LEU A 445 -2.52 1.24 9.60
N GLY A 446 -1.66 1.74 10.50
CA GLY A 446 -0.49 2.55 10.18
C GLY A 446 0.81 1.73 10.16
N PHE A 447 1.75 2.11 11.03
CA PHE A 447 3.11 1.58 11.02
C PHE A 447 3.19 0.12 11.47
N TYR A 448 3.85 -0.75 10.69
CA TYR A 448 3.92 -2.20 10.95
C TYR A 448 4.56 -2.59 12.29
N ALA A 449 5.41 -1.74 12.87
CA ALA A 449 6.08 -2.02 14.14
C ALA A 449 5.28 -1.52 15.36
N GLY A 450 4.09 -0.93 15.13
CA GLY A 450 3.25 -0.40 16.20
C GLY A 450 3.89 0.75 17.00
N PRO A 451 3.32 1.06 18.16
CA PRO A 451 3.87 2.07 19.08
C PRO A 451 5.12 1.56 19.81
N ASN A 452 5.75 2.45 20.58
CA ASN A 452 6.95 2.15 21.37
C ASN A 452 8.08 1.53 20.52
N SER A 453 8.32 2.11 19.34
CA SER A 453 9.17 1.52 18.30
C SER A 453 10.12 2.55 17.70
N ARG A 454 11.36 2.13 17.42
CA ARG A 454 12.33 2.90 16.62
C ARG A 454 12.96 2.00 15.58
N VAL A 455 12.96 2.46 14.34
CA VAL A 455 13.46 1.70 13.19
C VAL A 455 14.44 2.54 12.40
N TRP A 456 15.62 1.98 12.17
CA TRP A 456 16.46 2.38 11.04
C TRP A 456 16.25 1.40 9.90
N PHE A 457 15.99 1.92 8.71
CA PHE A 457 15.79 1.14 7.49
C PHE A 457 16.73 1.62 6.40
N PHE A 458 17.47 0.69 5.83
CA PHE A 458 18.38 0.91 4.72
C PHE A 458 17.99 -0.02 3.59
N GLU A 459 17.95 0.51 2.38
CA GLU A 459 17.62 -0.26 1.20
C GLU A 459 18.48 0.15 0.03
N ASN A 460 19.00 -0.83 -0.69
CA ASN A 460 19.65 -0.63 -1.98
C ASN A 460 19.02 -1.56 -3.01
N GLN A 461 18.53 -0.96 -4.09
CA GLN A 461 17.86 -1.64 -5.19
C GLN A 461 18.76 -1.60 -6.43
N TRP A 462 18.72 -2.65 -7.25
CA TRP A 462 19.45 -2.71 -8.52
C TRP A 462 18.60 -3.30 -9.64
N TRP A 463 18.52 -2.58 -10.75
CA TRP A 463 17.93 -3.05 -12.00
C TRP A 463 19.04 -3.55 -12.92
N LEU A 464 19.59 -4.74 -12.64
CA LEU A 464 20.73 -5.29 -13.39
C LEU A 464 20.40 -5.51 -14.88
N SER A 465 19.13 -5.78 -15.19
CA SER A 465 18.55 -5.73 -16.53
C SER A 465 17.04 -5.54 -16.43
N ARG A 466 16.32 -5.43 -17.57
CA ARG A 466 14.83 -5.43 -17.56
C ARG A 466 14.20 -6.67 -16.91
N ARG A 467 14.97 -7.75 -16.73
CA ARG A 467 14.51 -9.03 -16.17
C ARG A 467 15.08 -9.38 -14.81
N LEU A 468 16.15 -8.72 -14.40
CA LEU A 468 16.89 -9.07 -13.19
C LEU A 468 16.91 -7.88 -12.25
N TYR A 469 16.20 -8.03 -11.15
CA TYR A 469 16.11 -7.05 -10.08
C TYR A 469 16.69 -7.64 -8.80
N ALA A 470 17.51 -6.88 -8.10
CA ALA A 470 18.06 -7.27 -6.80
C ALA A 470 17.75 -6.19 -5.77
N LYS A 471 17.55 -6.60 -4.52
CA LYS A 471 17.29 -5.69 -3.41
C LYS A 471 17.99 -6.18 -2.15
N LEU A 472 18.80 -5.32 -1.56
CA LEU A 472 19.41 -5.51 -0.26
C LEU A 472 18.72 -4.58 0.74
N GLN A 473 18.33 -5.12 1.89
CA GLN A 473 17.69 -4.37 2.97
C GLN A 473 18.40 -4.67 4.29
N TYR A 474 18.55 -3.64 5.11
CA TYR A 474 18.91 -3.76 6.51
C TYR A 474 17.90 -3.01 7.36
N ARG A 475 17.37 -3.65 8.38
CA ARG A 475 16.45 -3.05 9.34
C ARG A 475 17.00 -3.26 10.75
N TYR A 476 17.06 -2.19 11.53
CA TYR A 476 17.37 -2.25 12.95
C TYR A 476 16.18 -1.70 13.72
N LEU A 477 15.40 -2.61 14.31
CA LEU A 477 14.23 -2.32 15.13
C LEU A 477 14.61 -2.38 16.60
N LYS A 478 14.26 -1.35 17.35
CA LYS A 478 14.12 -1.40 18.81
C LYS A 478 12.64 -1.28 19.13
N HIS A 479 12.10 -2.26 19.82
CA HIS A 479 10.73 -2.26 20.32
C HIS A 479 10.78 -2.35 21.84
N GLY A 480 9.90 -1.62 22.50
CA GLY A 480 9.75 -1.68 23.95
C GLY A 480 8.63 -2.63 24.35
N ASP A 481 9.01 -3.78 24.88
CA ASP A 481 8.12 -4.78 25.42
C ASP A 481 7.63 -4.37 26.82
N ASP A 482 6.52 -4.94 27.28
CA ASP A 482 6.00 -4.64 28.63
C ASP A 482 7.00 -5.07 29.72
N PHE A 483 6.98 -4.38 30.87
CA PHE A 483 7.94 -4.59 31.96
C PHE A 483 7.78 -5.94 32.67
N LEU A 484 6.57 -6.51 32.61
CA LEU A 484 6.17 -7.74 33.27
C LEU A 484 5.31 -8.56 32.31
N ASP A 485 5.22 -9.87 32.58
CA ASP A 485 4.30 -10.76 31.86
C ASP A 485 2.84 -10.37 32.15
N GLU A 486 1.94 -10.48 31.16
CA GLU A 486 0.52 -10.14 31.31
C GLU A 486 -0.19 -10.95 32.43
N ASN A 487 0.37 -12.09 32.85
CA ASN A 487 -0.17 -12.90 33.95
C ASN A 487 0.35 -12.49 35.33
N ASP A 488 1.29 -11.55 35.42
CA ASP A 488 1.80 -11.03 36.68
C ASP A 488 0.73 -10.17 37.38
N LEU A 489 0.63 -10.26 38.71
CA LEU A 489 -0.34 -9.49 39.49
C LEU A 489 -0.04 -7.99 39.48
N ASP A 490 1.22 -7.62 39.31
CA ASP A 490 1.68 -6.23 39.27
C ASP A 490 1.83 -5.72 37.81
N TYR A 491 1.30 -6.45 36.82
CA TYR A 491 1.38 -6.09 35.41
C TYR A 491 0.74 -4.72 35.12
N TYR A 492 1.43 -3.94 34.28
CA TYR A 492 0.88 -2.80 33.57
C TYR A 492 1.55 -2.67 32.20
N PRO A 493 0.85 -2.16 31.17
CA PRO A 493 1.40 -2.07 29.83
C PRO A 493 2.39 -0.91 29.71
N ALA A 494 3.43 -1.09 28.89
CA ALA A 494 4.38 -0.04 28.52
C ALA A 494 3.90 0.79 27.32
N GLY A 495 2.74 0.44 26.73
CA GLY A 495 2.16 1.12 25.58
C GLY A 495 2.78 0.72 24.24
N GLY A 496 3.29 -0.51 24.14
CA GLY A 496 3.91 -1.09 22.93
C GLY A 496 2.92 -1.75 21.97
N ASN A 497 1.65 -1.88 22.32
CA ASN A 497 0.65 -2.55 21.47
C ASN A 497 -0.61 -1.69 21.31
N SER A 498 -1.00 -1.41 20.07
CA SER A 498 -2.18 -0.58 19.73
C SER A 498 -3.52 -1.11 20.24
N ASN A 499 -3.57 -2.39 20.64
CA ASN A 499 -4.76 -3.01 21.23
C ASN A 499 -4.84 -2.84 22.76
N GLN A 500 -3.82 -2.26 23.40
CA GLN A 500 -3.84 -1.99 24.84
C GLN A 500 -4.76 -0.82 25.18
N ASN A 501 -5.35 -0.86 26.38
CA ASN A 501 -6.15 0.22 26.93
C ASN A 501 -5.24 1.18 27.71
N TYR A 502 -5.13 2.43 27.25
CA TYR A 502 -4.26 3.41 27.92
C TYR A 502 -4.68 3.79 29.35
N ASN A 503 -5.87 3.40 29.80
CA ASN A 503 -6.28 3.57 31.21
C ASN A 503 -5.64 2.54 32.14
N GLU A 504 -5.04 1.47 31.59
CA GLU A 504 -4.33 0.43 32.35
C GLU A 504 -2.86 0.76 32.57
N ARG A 505 -2.38 1.90 32.07
CA ARG A 505 -1.00 2.37 32.25
C ARG A 505 -0.68 2.65 33.73
N ASP A 506 0.60 2.60 34.08
CA ASP A 506 1.09 3.12 35.34
C ASP A 506 1.18 4.65 35.30
N GLU A 507 0.26 5.33 35.99
CA GLU A 507 0.20 6.81 36.05
C GLU A 507 1.46 7.43 36.69
N THR A 508 2.29 6.66 37.43
CA THR A 508 3.55 7.18 37.98
C THR A 508 4.61 7.46 36.90
N LEU A 509 4.38 6.96 35.68
CA LEU A 509 5.20 7.16 34.49
C LEU A 509 4.66 8.27 33.57
N ASP A 510 3.54 8.91 33.92
CA ASP A 510 2.86 9.89 33.07
C ASP A 510 3.78 11.03 32.62
N GLU A 511 4.64 11.53 33.50
CA GLU A 511 5.62 12.62 33.25
C GLU A 511 7.06 12.09 33.06
N LYS A 512 7.18 10.79 32.75
CA LYS A 512 8.46 10.10 32.47
C LYS A 512 8.35 9.21 31.23
N THR A 513 7.33 9.44 30.40
CA THR A 513 7.12 8.64 29.21
C THR A 513 8.09 9.08 28.13
N THR A 514 9.15 8.31 27.94
CA THR A 514 10.16 8.61 26.91
C THR A 514 9.77 7.97 25.58
N TRP A 515 10.47 8.35 24.50
CA TRP A 515 10.30 7.82 23.15
C TRP A 515 10.56 6.30 22.98
N LEU A 516 11.00 5.60 24.03
CA LEU A 516 11.16 4.15 24.04
C LEU A 516 11.21 3.65 25.50
N MET A 517 10.28 2.79 25.91
CA MET A 517 10.11 2.34 27.29
C MET A 517 9.92 0.83 27.41
N GLY A 518 9.91 0.30 28.62
CA GLY A 518 9.78 -1.13 28.83
C GLY A 518 11.11 -1.86 28.67
N ASP A 519 11.02 -3.17 28.48
CA ASP A 519 12.18 -4.00 28.17
C ASP A 519 12.50 -3.91 26.68
N ILE A 520 13.70 -3.43 26.36
CA ILE A 520 14.03 -3.10 24.97
C ILE A 520 14.55 -4.31 24.22
N THR A 521 13.71 -4.83 23.32
CA THR A 521 14.11 -5.84 22.35
C THR A 521 14.69 -5.19 21.09
N ALA A 522 15.95 -5.53 20.80
CA ALA A 522 16.64 -5.11 19.59
C ALA A 522 16.69 -6.25 18.56
N THR A 523 16.22 -5.96 17.36
CA THR A 523 16.17 -6.88 16.21
C THR A 523 16.94 -6.29 15.03
N SER A 524 17.98 -6.99 14.59
CA SER A 524 18.68 -6.71 13.34
C SER A 524 18.23 -7.68 12.25
N GLU A 525 17.72 -7.17 11.14
CA GLU A 525 17.30 -7.96 9.99
C GLU A 525 18.09 -7.57 8.74
N TYR A 526 18.78 -8.54 8.16
CA TYR A 526 19.50 -8.41 6.89
C TYR A 526 18.79 -9.24 5.84
N SER A 527 18.34 -8.62 4.76
CA SER A 527 17.55 -9.28 3.72
C SER A 527 18.16 -9.04 2.33
N LEU A 528 18.32 -10.11 1.56
CA LEU A 528 18.69 -10.07 0.14
C LEU A 528 17.59 -10.74 -0.68
N TRP A 529 17.06 -10.01 -1.64
CA TRP A 529 16.05 -10.49 -2.58
C TRP A 529 16.59 -10.41 -4.01
N LEU A 530 16.37 -11.47 -4.77
CA LEU A 530 16.65 -11.52 -6.20
C LEU A 530 15.38 -11.91 -6.94
N THR A 531 14.98 -11.14 -7.92
CA THR A 531 13.84 -11.42 -8.79
C THR A 531 14.34 -11.56 -10.21
N TYR A 532 14.09 -12.72 -10.82
CA TYR A 532 14.36 -12.98 -12.23
C TYR A 532 13.07 -13.28 -12.98
N ARG A 533 12.68 -12.37 -13.86
CA ARG A 533 11.57 -12.57 -14.80
C ARG A 533 12.07 -13.41 -15.98
N TRP A 534 11.86 -14.72 -15.91
CA TRP A 534 12.25 -15.63 -17.00
C TRP A 534 11.36 -15.45 -18.22
N ARG A 535 10.06 -15.32 -17.99
CA ARG A 535 9.01 -15.02 -18.97
C ARG A 535 8.10 -13.96 -18.39
N LYS A 536 7.27 -13.35 -19.24
CA LYS A 536 6.35 -12.30 -18.77
C LYS A 536 5.41 -12.83 -17.70
N GLU A 537 4.98 -14.07 -17.88
CA GLU A 537 4.07 -14.80 -17.01
C GLU A 537 4.79 -15.66 -15.95
N ILE A 538 6.13 -15.82 -16.00
CA ILE A 538 6.87 -16.66 -15.04
C ILE A 538 8.02 -15.88 -14.40
N VAL A 539 7.94 -15.71 -13.09
CA VAL A 539 8.92 -15.00 -12.28
C VAL A 539 9.48 -15.92 -11.20
N PHE A 540 10.79 -15.89 -11.04
CA PHE A 540 11.50 -16.55 -9.95
C PHE A 540 11.94 -15.52 -8.93
N ASP A 541 11.64 -15.76 -7.65
CA ASP A 541 12.14 -14.93 -6.55
C ASP A 541 12.95 -15.78 -5.57
N TRP A 542 14.12 -15.27 -5.19
CA TRP A 542 14.94 -15.81 -4.11
C TRP A 542 14.98 -14.80 -2.97
N GLY A 543 14.90 -15.30 -1.75
CA GLY A 543 15.02 -14.52 -0.52
C GLY A 543 16.00 -15.16 0.43
N LEU A 544 16.90 -14.36 0.97
CA LEU A 544 17.71 -14.70 2.14
C LEU A 544 17.43 -13.65 3.19
N LYS A 545 17.08 -14.06 4.40
CA LYS A 545 16.92 -13.16 5.55
C LYS A 545 17.68 -13.73 6.74
N ILE A 546 18.49 -12.90 7.39
CA ILE A 546 19.11 -13.20 8.67
C ILE A 546 18.51 -12.26 9.69
N GLN A 547 17.93 -12.81 10.75
CA GLN A 547 17.31 -12.05 11.82
C GLN A 547 18.05 -12.37 13.12
N GLU A 548 18.57 -11.34 13.77
CA GLU A 548 19.21 -11.44 15.07
C GLU A 548 18.34 -10.71 16.09
N ILE A 549 17.85 -11.44 17.09
CA ILE A 549 17.02 -10.93 18.18
C ILE A 549 17.75 -11.23 19.49
N GLN A 550 18.21 -10.20 20.19
CA GLN A 550 18.92 -10.34 21.47
C GLN A 550 20.05 -11.41 21.44
N GLY A 551 20.77 -11.53 20.33
CA GLY A 551 21.87 -12.50 20.13
C GLY A 551 21.45 -13.89 19.60
N ASN A 552 20.15 -14.20 19.55
CA ASN A 552 19.64 -15.38 18.84
C ASN A 552 19.55 -15.10 17.35
N VAL A 553 20.10 -15.98 16.52
CA VAL A 553 20.16 -15.80 15.06
C VAL A 553 19.29 -16.82 14.35
N ASP A 554 18.26 -16.32 13.68
CA ASP A 554 17.43 -17.08 12.75
C ASP A 554 17.85 -16.80 11.31
N ARG A 555 18.00 -17.87 10.53
CA ARG A 555 18.32 -17.81 9.10
C ARG A 555 17.15 -18.33 8.29
N TYR A 556 16.67 -17.49 7.39
CA TYR A 556 15.57 -17.79 6.51
C TYR A 556 16.05 -17.81 5.05
N PHE A 557 15.56 -18.79 4.31
CA PHE A 557 15.73 -18.86 2.86
C PHE A 557 14.37 -19.08 2.21
N SER A 558 14.13 -18.48 1.06
CA SER A 558 12.94 -18.78 0.26
C SER A 558 13.28 -18.86 -1.21
N PHE A 559 12.68 -19.83 -1.90
CA PHE A 559 12.62 -19.87 -3.35
C PHE A 559 11.16 -19.93 -3.78
N GLN A 560 10.77 -19.00 -4.65
CA GLN A 560 9.40 -18.81 -5.09
C GLN A 560 9.33 -18.82 -6.63
N ILE A 561 8.32 -19.48 -7.15
CA ILE A 561 7.91 -19.42 -8.54
C ILE A 561 6.53 -18.76 -8.56
N ARG A 562 6.39 -17.67 -9.31
CA ARG A 562 5.12 -17.02 -9.59
C ARG A 562 4.76 -17.24 -11.05
N PHE A 563 3.51 -17.61 -11.26
CA PHE A 563 2.86 -17.67 -12.54
C PHE A 563 1.71 -16.66 -12.56
N ASP A 564 1.70 -15.77 -13.55
CA ASP A 564 0.70 -14.71 -13.68
C ASP A 564 0.25 -14.63 -15.15
N TYR A 565 -0.93 -15.20 -15.45
CA TYR A 565 -1.51 -15.34 -16.79
C TYR A 565 -2.86 -14.65 -16.91
#